data_AF-A0A2I0W2W4-F1
#
_entry.id   AF-A0A2I0W2W4-F1
#
_cell.length_a   1.000
_cell.length_b   1.000
_cell.length_c   1.000
_cell.angle_alpha   90.00
_cell.angle_beta   90.00
_cell.angle_gamma   90.00
#
_symmetry.space_group_name_H-M   'P 1'
#
loop_
_entity.id
_entity.type
_entity.pdbx_description
1 polymer ?
#
loop_
_entity_poly.entity_id
_entity_poly.type
_entity_poly.pdbx_seq_one_letter_code
_entity_poly.pdbx_strand_id
1 'polypeptide(L)'
;MAEHSTSAQPSDTETEVMLDRMLTRLALADDSKLEQLLTKILPYSISSLSSSSPSVRKLVMEILTHVNKRVKHRLEIGLPVLELWKIYCEATGFPMVRNFCIVYIEMCFDRLPAEEKANMAPDLLVNVSKLPTQHQDIILRIILKVIGECHSSQLDENIGVKYKSCDGKDRQLFVEFCLHTILYQPPSLGVGCPAGLSMAQSDRITGKLPLKGDVLLKRKLGILNVIESMQLTPMVAYPIYLAASSDSQEHVAKRGEDFLKRKTAGVNLDDPDLINRLFILFNGTTSVESLPTDFRVTPVNNTLRLQLMTVFCRSVAAANAFPSALQCIFSCIYGTAHFFPVFCLTVNNSVVYCSLSCCLIVLIDVVFGNESTV
;
A
#
# COMPACT_ATOMS: atom_id res chain seq x y z
N MET A 1 18.24 46.57 12.54
CA MET A 1 16.78 46.61 12.38
C MET A 1 16.49 46.47 10.90
N ALA A 2 16.08 45.29 10.46
CA ALA A 2 15.66 45.04 9.08
C ALA A 2 14.22 44.54 9.15
N GLU A 3 13.31 45.33 8.58
CA GLU A 3 11.89 45.04 8.46
C GLU A 3 11.69 43.85 7.52
N HIS A 4 11.14 42.75 8.04
CA HIS A 4 10.53 41.73 7.22
C HIS A 4 9.13 42.19 6.85
N SER A 5 8.94 42.49 5.56
CA SER A 5 7.67 42.70 4.90
C SER A 5 6.77 41.47 5.06
N THR A 6 5.90 41.50 6.06
CA THR A 6 4.78 40.56 6.23
C THR A 6 3.68 40.92 5.23
N SER A 7 3.42 40.03 4.27
CA SER A 7 2.14 40.05 3.56
C SER A 7 1.02 39.93 4.58
N ALA A 8 0.22 40.98 4.76
CA ALA A 8 -0.87 41.01 5.73
C ALA A 8 -1.85 39.86 5.45
N GLN A 9 -1.94 38.89 6.36
CA GLN A 9 -3.06 37.95 6.34
C GLN A 9 -4.35 38.75 6.60
N PRO A 10 -5.44 38.49 5.85
CA PRO A 10 -6.71 39.14 6.10
C PRO A 10 -7.13 38.90 7.55
N SER A 11 -7.70 39.93 8.18
CA SER A 11 -8.17 39.80 9.56
C SER A 11 -9.26 38.72 9.66
N ASP A 12 -9.41 38.11 10.83
CA ASP A 12 -10.44 37.08 11.04
C ASP A 12 -11.85 37.62 10.69
N THR A 13 -12.11 38.89 10.98
CA THR A 13 -13.38 39.56 10.65
C THR A 13 -13.59 39.72 9.15
N GLU A 14 -12.57 40.09 8.38
CA GLU A 14 -12.65 40.15 6.91
C GLU A 14 -12.86 38.76 6.31
N THR A 15 -12.19 37.75 6.89
CA THR A 15 -12.32 36.35 6.49
C THR A 15 -13.76 35.85 6.70
N GLU A 16 -14.37 36.16 7.85
CA GLU A 16 -15.76 35.84 8.15
C GLU A 16 -16.74 36.46 7.15
N VAL A 17 -16.59 37.75 6.87
CA VAL A 17 -17.44 38.46 5.89
C VAL A 17 -17.30 37.84 4.50
N MET A 18 -16.09 37.44 4.10
CA MET A 18 -15.86 36.81 2.81
C MET A 18 -16.50 35.41 2.74
N LEU A 19 -16.38 34.61 3.81
CA LEU A 19 -17.00 33.28 3.89
C LEU A 19 -18.52 33.36 3.87
N ASP A 20 -19.12 34.30 4.58
CA ASP A 20 -20.58 34.51 4.59
C ASP A 20 -21.11 34.90 3.20
N ARG A 21 -20.38 35.77 2.50
CA ARG A 21 -20.66 36.10 1.08
C ARG A 21 -20.53 34.87 0.18
N MET A 22 -19.52 34.03 0.38
CA MET A 22 -19.36 32.79 -0.38
C MET A 22 -20.50 31.79 -0.10
N LEU A 23 -20.92 31.66 1.16
CA LEU A 23 -22.04 30.81 1.56
C LEU A 23 -23.35 31.26 0.90
N THR A 24 -23.63 32.56 0.92
CA THR A 24 -24.81 33.14 0.25
C THR A 24 -24.77 32.87 -1.25
N ARG A 25 -23.61 33.06 -1.89
CA ARG A 25 -23.43 32.74 -3.32
C ARG A 25 -23.62 31.26 -3.62
N LEU A 26 -23.14 30.38 -2.75
CA LEU A 26 -23.31 28.93 -2.89
C LEU A 26 -24.78 28.52 -2.76
N ALA A 27 -25.54 29.17 -1.86
CA ALA A 27 -26.96 28.92 -1.67
C ALA A 27 -27.80 29.36 -2.89
N LEU A 28 -27.42 30.47 -3.53
CA LEU A 28 -28.14 31.03 -4.69
C LEU A 28 -27.67 30.47 -6.04
N ALA A 29 -26.58 29.71 -6.08
CA ALA A 29 -26.00 29.24 -7.34
C ALA A 29 -26.82 28.12 -7.97
N ASP A 30 -27.18 28.28 -9.24
CA ASP A 30 -27.71 27.21 -10.08
C ASP A 30 -26.69 26.09 -10.29
N ASP A 31 -27.18 24.89 -10.61
CA ASP A 31 -26.34 23.72 -10.83
C ASP A 31 -25.33 23.89 -11.97
N SER A 32 -25.68 24.64 -13.02
CA SER A 32 -24.79 24.91 -14.18
C SER A 32 -23.58 25.78 -13.84
N LYS A 33 -23.66 26.59 -12.77
CA LYS A 33 -22.58 27.48 -12.32
C LYS A 33 -21.81 26.93 -11.12
N LEU A 34 -22.28 25.81 -10.56
CA LEU A 34 -21.76 25.26 -9.32
C LEU A 34 -20.28 24.90 -9.45
N GLU A 35 -19.89 24.19 -10.51
CA GLU A 35 -18.49 23.80 -10.73
C GLU A 35 -17.54 25.00 -10.74
N GLN A 36 -17.86 26.02 -11.55
CA GLN A 36 -17.07 27.26 -11.64
C GLN A 36 -17.02 28.02 -10.32
N LEU A 37 -18.04 27.89 -9.47
CA LEU A 37 -18.05 28.51 -8.16
C LEU A 37 -17.17 27.74 -7.17
N LEU A 38 -17.19 26.40 -7.22
CA LEU A 38 -16.42 25.52 -6.35
C LEU A 38 -14.92 25.65 -6.55
N THR A 39 -14.44 25.99 -7.76
CA THR A 39 -13.01 26.25 -8.01
C THR A 39 -12.45 27.37 -7.13
N LYS A 40 -13.28 28.30 -6.66
CA LYS A 40 -12.87 29.40 -5.75
C LYS A 40 -13.29 29.16 -4.31
N ILE A 41 -14.54 28.73 -4.11
CA ILE A 41 -15.09 28.55 -2.75
C ILE A 41 -14.32 27.48 -2.00
N LEU A 42 -14.08 26.32 -2.62
CA LEU A 42 -13.52 25.18 -1.91
C LEU A 42 -12.06 25.42 -1.45
N PRO A 43 -11.13 25.89 -2.32
CA PRO A 43 -9.78 26.24 -1.90
C PRO A 43 -9.77 27.30 -0.80
N TYR A 44 -10.50 28.40 -0.98
CA TYR A 44 -10.53 29.50 -0.01
C TYR A 44 -11.08 29.07 1.35
N SER A 45 -12.18 28.29 1.35
CA SER A 45 -12.81 27.82 2.57
C SER A 45 -11.89 26.90 3.36
N ILE A 46 -11.21 25.97 2.68
CA ILE A 46 -10.29 25.04 3.33
C ILE A 46 -9.05 25.77 3.84
N SER A 47 -8.46 26.68 3.05
CA SER A 47 -7.32 27.50 3.50
C SER A 47 -7.67 28.34 4.73
N SER A 48 -8.90 28.85 4.83
CA SER A 48 -9.36 29.64 5.99
C SER A 48 -9.36 28.86 7.31
N LEU A 49 -9.27 27.52 7.29
CA LEU A 49 -9.12 26.68 8.49
C LEU A 49 -7.75 26.82 9.17
N SER A 50 -6.81 27.56 8.57
CA SER A 50 -5.59 27.97 9.27
C SER A 50 -5.87 28.98 10.39
N SER A 51 -7.01 29.69 10.34
CA SER A 51 -7.42 30.63 11.39
C SER A 51 -7.77 29.93 12.71
N SER A 52 -7.42 30.59 13.82
CA SER A 52 -7.81 30.17 15.16
C SER A 52 -9.26 30.52 15.53
N SER A 53 -9.95 31.37 14.75
CA SER A 53 -11.30 31.85 15.07
C SER A 53 -12.34 30.71 15.03
N PRO A 54 -13.09 30.47 16.13
CA PRO A 54 -14.19 29.51 16.15
C PRO A 54 -15.31 29.86 15.16
N SER A 55 -15.55 31.15 14.95
CA SER A 55 -16.57 31.67 14.03
C SER A 55 -16.22 31.37 12.57
N VAL A 56 -14.97 31.60 12.17
CA VAL A 56 -14.45 31.22 10.85
C VAL A 56 -14.63 29.71 10.62
N ARG A 57 -14.22 28.89 11.60
CA ARG A 57 -14.36 27.42 11.49
C ARG A 57 -15.81 26.99 11.31
N LYS A 58 -16.74 27.59 12.06
CA LYS A 58 -18.17 27.30 11.95
C LYS A 58 -18.68 27.57 10.53
N LEU A 59 -18.38 28.74 9.96
CA LEU A 59 -18.78 29.11 8.60
C LEU A 59 -18.17 28.17 7.55
N VAL A 60 -16.88 27.82 7.69
CA VAL A 60 -16.26 26.85 6.79
C VAL A 60 -16.97 25.49 6.87
N MET A 61 -17.25 24.97 8.07
CA MET A 61 -17.96 23.68 8.21
C MET A 61 -19.35 23.72 7.56
N GLU A 62 -20.05 24.84 7.67
CA GLU A 62 -21.35 25.05 7.03
C GLU A 62 -21.23 25.02 5.50
N ILE A 63 -20.29 25.78 4.93
CA ILE A 63 -19.98 25.77 3.50
C ILE A 63 -19.67 24.36 3.02
N LEU A 64 -18.73 23.65 3.67
CA LEU A 64 -18.33 22.30 3.28
C LEU A 64 -19.49 21.30 3.38
N THR A 65 -20.40 21.48 4.35
CA THR A 65 -21.64 20.67 4.45
C THR A 65 -22.55 20.91 3.25
N HIS A 66 -22.75 22.16 2.83
CA HIS A 66 -23.53 22.49 1.64
C HIS A 66 -22.90 21.98 0.35
N VAL A 67 -21.58 22.12 0.20
CA VAL A 67 -20.83 21.56 -0.93
C VAL A 67 -21.06 20.05 -1.00
N ASN A 68 -20.82 19.32 0.08
CA ASN A 68 -20.98 17.87 0.14
C ASN A 68 -22.41 17.44 -0.24
N LYS A 69 -23.45 18.11 0.27
CA LYS A 69 -24.84 17.80 -0.10
C LYS A 69 -25.09 17.92 -1.60
N ARG A 70 -24.51 18.92 -2.27
CA ARG A 70 -24.74 19.17 -3.71
C ARG A 70 -23.91 18.27 -4.62
N VAL A 71 -22.70 17.87 -4.22
CA VAL A 71 -21.78 17.09 -5.09
C VAL A 71 -21.80 15.58 -4.83
N LYS A 72 -22.34 15.11 -3.69
CA LYS A 72 -22.25 13.70 -3.26
C LYS A 72 -22.77 12.69 -4.28
N HIS A 73 -23.84 13.02 -4.99
CA HIS A 73 -24.50 12.13 -5.96
C HIS A 73 -24.34 12.59 -7.42
N ARG A 74 -23.46 13.58 -7.67
CA ARG A 74 -23.27 14.19 -8.99
C ARG A 74 -21.78 14.20 -9.31
N LEU A 75 -21.30 13.09 -9.88
CA LEU A 75 -19.89 12.90 -10.23
C LEU A 75 -19.47 13.73 -11.46
N GLU A 76 -20.44 14.23 -12.23
CA GLU A 76 -20.21 15.15 -13.35
C GLU A 76 -19.56 16.47 -12.92
N ILE A 77 -19.77 16.90 -11.67
CA ILE A 77 -19.31 18.20 -11.17
C ILE A 77 -17.85 18.08 -10.77
N GLY A 78 -16.97 18.72 -11.54
CA GLY A 78 -15.54 18.81 -11.27
C GLY A 78 -15.23 19.51 -9.94
N LEU A 79 -14.09 19.14 -9.35
CA LEU A 79 -13.54 19.77 -8.14
C LEU A 79 -12.07 20.16 -8.41
N PRO A 80 -11.58 21.27 -7.80
CA PRO A 80 -10.27 21.85 -8.11
C PRO A 80 -9.11 21.05 -7.50
N VAL A 81 -8.76 19.91 -8.09
CA VAL A 81 -7.75 18.99 -7.56
C VAL A 81 -6.36 19.62 -7.45
N LEU A 82 -5.95 20.43 -8.43
CA LEU A 82 -4.61 21.02 -8.49
C LEU A 82 -4.42 22.04 -7.37
N GLU A 83 -5.41 22.91 -7.16
CA GLU A 83 -5.42 23.90 -6.10
C GLU A 83 -5.49 23.22 -4.73
N LEU A 84 -6.31 22.17 -4.57
CA LEU A 84 -6.39 21.42 -3.31
C LEU A 84 -5.10 20.69 -2.99
N TRP A 85 -4.44 20.09 -3.99
CA TRP A 85 -3.14 19.46 -3.83
C TRP A 85 -2.07 20.47 -3.43
N LYS A 86 -2.05 21.64 -4.08
CA LYS A 86 -1.16 22.73 -3.71
C LYS A 86 -1.35 23.17 -2.26
N ILE A 87 -2.60 23.41 -1.83
CA ILE A 87 -2.92 23.76 -0.44
C ILE A 87 -2.46 22.66 0.52
N TYR A 88 -2.69 21.39 0.18
CA TYR A 88 -2.28 20.26 1.01
C TYR A 88 -0.76 20.22 1.23
N CYS A 89 0.03 20.45 0.17
CA CYS A 89 1.49 20.48 0.23
C CYS A 89 2.03 21.68 1.05
N GLU A 90 1.39 22.85 0.95
CA GLU A 90 1.81 24.08 1.64
C GLU A 90 1.39 24.09 3.13
N ALA A 91 0.28 23.43 3.47
CA ALA A 91 -0.33 23.49 4.80
C ALA A 91 0.30 22.54 5.85
N THR A 92 1.62 22.32 5.81
CA THR A 92 2.32 21.39 6.72
C THR A 92 2.09 21.70 8.20
N GLY A 93 1.96 22.98 8.57
CA GLY A 93 1.69 23.47 9.93
C GLY A 93 0.22 23.51 10.35
N PHE A 94 -0.72 23.15 9.47
CA PHE A 94 -2.16 23.28 9.73
C PHE A 94 -2.89 21.93 9.54
N PRO A 95 -2.94 21.06 10.57
CA PRO A 95 -3.54 19.73 10.45
C PRO A 95 -5.00 19.74 10.00
N MET A 96 -5.78 20.73 10.43
CA MET A 96 -7.19 20.87 10.05
C MET A 96 -7.33 21.09 8.54
N VAL A 97 -6.53 21.99 7.96
CA VAL A 97 -6.48 22.24 6.51
C VAL A 97 -6.15 20.95 5.77
N ARG A 98 -5.09 20.24 6.17
CA ARG A 98 -4.66 18.98 5.52
C ARG A 98 -5.73 17.88 5.59
N ASN A 99 -6.40 17.74 6.73
CA ASN A 99 -7.46 16.74 6.92
C ASN A 99 -8.66 16.98 6.01
N PHE A 100 -9.05 18.24 5.78
CA PHE A 100 -10.12 18.54 4.82
C PHE A 100 -9.65 18.44 3.37
N CYS A 101 -8.45 18.95 3.06
CA CYS A 101 -7.86 18.82 1.72
C CYS A 101 -7.84 17.36 1.25
N ILE A 102 -7.34 16.43 2.06
CA ILE A 102 -7.17 15.04 1.63
C ILE A 102 -8.49 14.35 1.31
N VAL A 103 -9.56 14.66 2.05
CA VAL A 103 -10.92 14.13 1.79
C VAL A 103 -11.43 14.63 0.44
N TYR A 104 -11.26 15.92 0.14
CA TYR A 104 -11.69 16.47 -1.14
C TYR A 104 -10.81 16.03 -2.30
N ILE A 105 -9.50 15.84 -2.09
CA ILE A 105 -8.61 15.25 -3.09
C ILE A 105 -9.10 13.84 -3.45
N GLU A 106 -9.39 12.98 -2.47
CA GLU A 106 -9.96 11.65 -2.71
C GLU A 106 -11.26 11.74 -3.56
N MET A 107 -12.15 12.68 -3.22
CA MET A 107 -13.35 12.94 -4.02
C MET A 107 -13.06 13.42 -5.45
N CYS A 108 -12.00 14.22 -5.67
CA CYS A 108 -11.66 14.68 -7.01
C CYS A 108 -11.29 13.52 -7.93
N PHE A 109 -10.52 12.54 -7.44
CA PHE A 109 -10.08 11.40 -8.26
C PHE A 109 -11.23 10.52 -8.77
N ASP A 110 -12.37 10.54 -8.11
CA ASP A 110 -13.60 9.87 -8.56
C ASP A 110 -14.27 10.57 -9.75
N ARG A 111 -13.89 11.82 -10.03
CA ARG A 111 -14.53 12.72 -11.01
C ARG A 111 -13.62 13.03 -12.19
N LEU A 112 -12.31 12.91 -12.01
CA LEU A 112 -11.33 13.21 -13.06
C LEU A 112 -11.42 12.23 -14.23
N PRO A 113 -11.21 12.72 -15.47
CA PRO A 113 -11.09 11.84 -16.63
C PRO A 113 -9.86 10.93 -16.49
N ALA A 114 -9.91 9.78 -17.15
CA ALA A 114 -8.89 8.72 -17.05
C ALA A 114 -7.47 9.21 -17.31
N GLU A 115 -7.29 10.06 -18.32
CA GLU A 115 -5.99 10.60 -18.70
C GLU A 115 -5.40 11.53 -17.62
N GLU A 116 -6.20 12.40 -17.03
CA GLU A 116 -5.73 13.34 -16.01
C GLU A 116 -5.35 12.60 -14.72
N LYS A 117 -6.19 11.67 -14.24
CA LYS A 117 -5.85 10.89 -13.04
C LYS A 117 -4.63 10.01 -13.24
N ALA A 118 -4.48 9.39 -14.41
CA ALA A 118 -3.33 8.58 -14.76
C ALA A 118 -2.02 9.40 -14.75
N ASN A 119 -2.07 10.63 -15.26
CA ASN A 119 -0.93 11.54 -15.26
C ASN A 119 -0.54 12.03 -13.86
N MET A 120 -1.52 12.23 -12.97
CA MET A 120 -1.33 12.79 -11.63
C MET A 120 -0.93 11.74 -10.57
N ALA A 121 -1.35 10.48 -10.73
CA ALA A 121 -1.08 9.44 -9.73
C ALA A 121 0.42 9.24 -9.38
N PRO A 122 1.36 9.24 -10.35
CA PRO A 122 2.79 9.23 -10.03
C PRO A 122 3.24 10.44 -9.21
N ASP A 123 2.69 11.63 -9.48
CA ASP A 123 3.08 12.87 -8.83
C ASP A 123 2.67 12.89 -7.34
N LEU A 124 1.62 12.14 -6.98
CA LEU A 124 1.22 11.94 -5.58
C LEU A 124 2.20 11.09 -4.76
N LEU A 125 3.08 10.30 -5.39
CA LEU A 125 4.08 9.52 -4.68
C LEU A 125 5.21 10.38 -4.11
N VAL A 126 5.44 11.55 -4.70
CA VAL A 126 6.54 12.44 -4.32
C VAL A 126 6.34 12.91 -2.87
N ASN A 127 7.33 12.64 -2.02
CA ASN A 127 7.32 12.95 -0.58
C ASN A 127 6.24 12.22 0.24
N VAL A 128 5.64 11.13 -0.27
CA VAL A 128 4.61 10.38 0.47
C VAL A 128 5.13 9.90 1.83
N SER A 129 6.41 9.52 1.95
CA SER A 129 7.04 9.09 3.20
C SER A 129 7.10 10.16 4.30
N LYS A 130 6.94 11.44 3.95
CA LYS A 130 6.95 12.56 4.89
C LYS A 130 5.56 12.89 5.45
N LEU A 131 4.51 12.27 4.91
CA LEU A 131 3.14 12.56 5.31
C LEU A 131 2.75 11.75 6.56
N PRO A 132 1.75 12.19 7.35
CA PRO A 132 1.19 11.37 8.42
C PRO A 132 0.67 10.03 7.88
N THR A 133 0.85 8.94 8.63
CA THR A 133 0.51 7.57 8.19
C THR A 133 -0.89 7.45 7.60
N GLN A 134 -1.90 8.05 8.23
CA GLN A 134 -3.28 8.03 7.71
C GLN A 134 -3.40 8.65 6.31
N HIS A 135 -2.66 9.74 6.04
CA HIS A 135 -2.68 10.39 4.72
C HIS A 135 -1.85 9.61 3.69
N GLN A 136 -0.76 8.97 4.11
CA GLN A 136 -0.03 8.03 3.24
C GLN A 136 -0.98 6.95 2.72
N ASP A 137 -1.79 6.38 3.61
CA ASP A 137 -2.70 5.29 3.27
C ASP A 137 -3.79 5.75 2.31
N ILE A 138 -4.36 6.95 2.52
CA ILE A 138 -5.35 7.52 1.60
C ILE A 138 -4.73 7.74 0.22
N ILE A 139 -3.55 8.35 0.15
CA ILE A 139 -2.86 8.63 -1.12
C ILE A 139 -2.51 7.34 -1.85
N LEU A 140 -1.95 6.35 -1.16
CA LEU A 140 -1.61 5.07 -1.77
C LEU A 140 -2.85 4.32 -2.27
N ARG A 141 -3.99 4.40 -1.56
CA ARG A 141 -5.27 3.86 -2.06
C ARG A 141 -5.78 4.59 -3.30
N ILE A 142 -5.66 5.91 -3.36
CA ILE A 142 -5.99 6.71 -4.56
C ILE A 142 -5.13 6.24 -5.74
N ILE A 143 -3.82 6.15 -5.54
CA ILE A 143 -2.87 5.71 -6.57
C ILE A 143 -3.22 4.31 -7.06
N LEU A 144 -3.45 3.35 -6.16
CA LEU A 144 -3.82 2.00 -6.56
C LEU A 144 -5.17 1.93 -7.29
N LYS A 145 -6.13 2.79 -6.90
CA LYS A 145 -7.40 2.90 -7.62
C LYS A 145 -7.17 3.35 -9.05
N VAL A 146 -6.37 4.40 -9.26
CA VAL A 146 -6.00 4.88 -10.60
C VAL A 146 -5.26 3.79 -11.38
N ILE A 147 -4.30 3.09 -10.76
CA ILE A 147 -3.57 1.99 -11.40
C ILE A 147 -4.53 0.89 -11.89
N GLY A 148 -5.54 0.52 -11.10
CA GLY A 148 -6.55 -0.45 -11.53
C GLY A 148 -7.41 0.06 -12.70
N GLU A 149 -7.86 1.30 -12.63
CA GLU A 149 -8.76 1.90 -13.63
C GLU A 149 -8.05 2.20 -14.95
N CYS A 150 -6.78 2.62 -14.91
CA CYS A 150 -6.06 3.18 -16.05
C CYS A 150 -4.93 2.29 -16.57
N HIS A 151 -4.40 1.36 -15.77
CA HIS A 151 -3.16 0.64 -16.10
C HIS A 151 -3.29 -0.89 -16.05
N SER A 152 -4.50 -1.42 -15.87
CA SER A 152 -4.74 -2.86 -15.75
C SER A 152 -4.41 -3.66 -17.01
N SER A 153 -4.68 -3.10 -18.19
CA SER A 153 -4.37 -3.74 -19.48
C SER A 153 -2.93 -3.45 -19.93
N GLN A 154 -2.56 -2.17 -19.93
CA GLN A 154 -1.25 -1.68 -20.36
C GLN A 154 -0.96 -0.36 -19.66
N LEU A 155 0.33 -0.10 -19.44
CA LEU A 155 0.81 1.19 -18.95
C LEU A 155 1.42 1.99 -20.10
N ASP A 156 1.03 3.26 -20.20
CA ASP A 156 1.67 4.21 -21.11
C ASP A 156 3.13 4.45 -20.71
N GLU A 157 4.04 4.48 -21.69
CA GLU A 157 5.48 4.60 -21.44
C GLU A 157 5.84 5.90 -20.71
N ASN A 158 5.20 7.04 -21.05
CA ASN A 158 5.48 8.33 -20.41
C ASN A 158 5.09 8.31 -18.93
N ILE A 159 3.97 7.66 -18.60
CA ILE A 159 3.52 7.47 -17.23
C ILE A 159 4.46 6.50 -16.49
N GLY A 160 4.91 5.44 -17.16
CA GLY A 160 5.92 4.51 -16.64
C GLY A 160 7.22 5.20 -16.24
N VAL A 161 7.71 6.16 -17.04
CA VAL A 161 8.89 6.96 -16.68
C VAL A 161 8.67 7.75 -15.38
N LYS A 162 7.48 8.31 -15.16
CA LYS A 162 7.17 9.01 -13.91
C LYS A 162 7.20 8.08 -12.70
N TYR A 163 6.58 6.90 -12.79
CA TYR A 163 6.67 5.91 -11.71
C TYR A 163 8.10 5.46 -11.44
N LYS A 164 8.91 5.27 -12.49
CA LYS A 164 10.32 4.91 -12.37
C LYS A 164 11.17 6.01 -11.70
N SER A 165 10.79 7.27 -11.82
CA SER A 165 11.48 8.39 -11.19
C SER A 165 11.30 8.45 -9.67
N CYS A 166 10.31 7.74 -9.11
CA CYS A 166 10.11 7.61 -7.68
C CYS A 166 11.28 6.84 -7.03
N ASP A 167 11.92 7.43 -6.02
CA ASP A 167 13.12 6.89 -5.39
C ASP A 167 13.05 6.88 -3.85
N GLY A 168 14.17 6.49 -3.23
CA GLY A 168 14.32 6.52 -1.78
C GLY A 168 13.24 5.78 -0.99
N LYS A 169 12.75 6.45 0.07
CA LYS A 169 11.73 5.92 1.00
C LYS A 169 10.33 5.91 0.39
N ASP A 170 10.04 6.83 -0.52
CA ASP A 170 8.73 6.91 -1.18
C ASP A 170 8.51 5.66 -2.03
N ARG A 171 9.52 5.26 -2.80
CA ARG A 171 9.51 4.00 -3.56
C ARG A 171 9.35 2.79 -2.66
N GLN A 172 10.07 2.72 -1.54
CA GLN A 172 9.98 1.59 -0.61
C GLN A 172 8.56 1.42 -0.06
N LEU A 173 7.94 2.51 0.40
CA LEU A 173 6.56 2.49 0.90
C LEU A 173 5.56 2.08 -0.18
N PHE A 174 5.72 2.59 -1.41
CA PHE A 174 4.83 2.25 -2.51
C PHE A 174 4.94 0.77 -2.90
N VAL A 175 6.16 0.24 -3.00
CA VAL A 175 6.42 -1.17 -3.34
C VAL A 175 5.90 -2.10 -2.24
N GLU A 176 6.08 -1.73 -0.97
CA GLU A 176 5.52 -2.47 0.17
C GLU A 176 3.99 -2.49 0.11
N PHE A 177 3.37 -1.34 -0.16
CA PHE A 177 1.91 -1.24 -0.32
C PHE A 177 1.38 -2.07 -1.50
N CYS A 178 2.15 -2.11 -2.60
CA CYS A 178 1.87 -2.98 -3.75
C CYS A 178 1.94 -4.45 -3.37
N LEU A 179 2.98 -4.88 -2.65
CA LEU A 179 3.11 -6.26 -2.16
C LEU A 179 1.92 -6.65 -1.28
N HIS A 180 1.56 -5.80 -0.32
CA HIS A 180 0.41 -6.06 0.53
C HIS A 180 -0.88 -6.22 -0.30
N THR A 181 -1.06 -5.40 -1.33
CA THR A 181 -2.27 -5.46 -2.18
C THR A 181 -2.29 -6.72 -3.05
N ILE A 182 -1.14 -7.18 -3.53
CA ILE A 182 -1.02 -8.46 -4.23
C ILE A 182 -1.35 -9.62 -3.28
N LEU A 183 -0.86 -9.59 -2.04
CA LEU A 183 -1.17 -10.60 -1.02
C LEU A 183 -2.64 -10.58 -0.59
N TYR A 184 -3.29 -9.42 -0.63
CA TYR A 184 -4.66 -9.26 -0.17
C TYR A 184 -5.62 -10.20 -0.91
N GLN A 185 -6.33 -11.01 -0.11
CA GLN A 185 -7.45 -11.83 -0.55
C GLN A 185 -8.67 -11.44 0.29
N PRO A 186 -9.85 -11.25 -0.31
CA PRO A 186 -11.04 -10.89 0.45
C PRO A 186 -11.36 -12.00 1.46
N PRO A 187 -11.52 -11.68 2.76
CA PRO A 187 -11.83 -12.70 3.76
C PRO A 187 -13.19 -13.36 3.46
N SER A 188 -13.27 -14.68 3.64
CA SER A 188 -14.53 -15.41 3.63
C SER A 188 -15.36 -15.07 4.87
N LEU A 189 -16.68 -15.21 4.79
CA LEU A 189 -17.59 -14.93 5.91
C LEU A 189 -17.16 -15.77 7.14
N GLY A 190 -16.76 -15.09 8.22
CA GLY A 190 -16.35 -15.72 9.48
C GLY A 190 -14.85 -16.01 9.63
N VAL A 191 -14.02 -15.77 8.60
CA VAL A 191 -12.56 -15.81 8.71
C VAL A 191 -12.04 -14.40 8.98
N GLY A 192 -11.19 -14.24 9.99
CA GLY A 192 -10.65 -12.95 10.43
C GLY A 192 -9.74 -12.26 9.41
N CYS A 193 -8.43 -12.30 9.65
CA CYS A 193 -7.43 -11.58 8.85
C CYS A 193 -7.06 -12.31 7.54
N PRO A 194 -6.86 -11.61 6.40
CA PRO A 194 -6.32 -12.22 5.19
C PRO A 194 -4.93 -12.84 5.41
N ALA A 195 -4.71 -14.03 4.83
CA ALA A 195 -3.43 -14.73 4.91
C ALA A 195 -2.28 -13.86 4.34
N GLY A 196 -1.15 -13.82 5.05
CA GLY A 196 0.04 -13.05 4.65
C GLY A 196 -0.01 -11.57 5.05
N LEU A 197 -1.08 -11.12 5.72
CA LEU A 197 -1.25 -9.74 6.18
C LEU A 197 -1.62 -9.71 7.67
N SER A 198 -1.43 -8.54 8.28
CA SER A 198 -2.05 -8.16 9.54
C SER A 198 -3.39 -7.43 9.32
N MET A 199 -4.20 -7.27 10.38
CA MET A 199 -5.44 -6.50 10.30
C MET A 199 -5.16 -5.06 9.89
N ALA A 200 -4.17 -4.42 10.52
CA ALA A 200 -3.75 -3.06 10.17
C ALA A 200 -3.30 -2.93 8.71
N GLN A 201 -2.56 -3.91 8.18
CA GLN A 201 -2.15 -3.91 6.77
C GLN A 201 -3.35 -4.09 5.83
N SER A 202 -4.26 -5.01 6.15
CA SER A 202 -5.50 -5.22 5.40
C SER A 202 -6.37 -3.95 5.38
N ASP A 203 -6.58 -3.32 6.53
CA ASP A 203 -7.39 -2.10 6.68
C ASP A 203 -6.75 -0.91 5.97
N ARG A 204 -5.42 -0.81 5.99
CA ARG A 204 -4.67 0.19 5.23
C ARG A 204 -4.92 0.07 3.72
N ILE A 205 -5.11 -1.13 3.18
CA ILE A 205 -5.37 -1.35 1.74
C ILE A 205 -6.82 -1.10 1.37
N THR A 206 -7.77 -1.60 2.16
CA THR A 206 -9.20 -1.55 1.86
C THR A 206 -9.83 -0.21 2.24
N GLY A 207 -9.34 0.42 3.30
CA GLY A 207 -10.00 1.57 3.91
C GLY A 207 -11.40 1.20 4.38
N LYS A 208 -12.42 1.96 3.95
CA LYS A 208 -13.81 1.76 4.39
C LYS A 208 -14.55 0.63 3.67
N LEU A 209 -14.09 0.25 2.47
CA LEU A 209 -14.79 -0.67 1.58
C LEU A 209 -13.86 -1.81 1.16
N PRO A 210 -14.24 -3.08 1.36
CA PRO A 210 -13.40 -4.20 0.97
C PRO A 210 -13.26 -4.29 -0.56
N LEU A 211 -12.06 -4.62 -1.04
CA LEU A 211 -11.79 -4.82 -2.46
C LEU A 211 -12.20 -6.23 -2.87
N LYS A 212 -13.03 -6.37 -3.90
CA LYS A 212 -13.54 -7.68 -4.36
C LYS A 212 -13.68 -7.72 -5.89
N GLY A 213 -13.74 -8.94 -6.42
CA GLY A 213 -14.06 -9.20 -7.82
C GLY A 213 -13.13 -8.50 -8.81
N ASP A 214 -13.73 -7.91 -9.85
CA ASP A 214 -13.02 -7.25 -10.96
C ASP A 214 -12.21 -6.03 -10.51
N VAL A 215 -12.66 -5.30 -9.48
CA VAL A 215 -11.92 -4.15 -8.95
C VAL A 215 -10.57 -4.59 -8.39
N LEU A 216 -10.55 -5.67 -7.61
CA LEU A 216 -9.30 -6.22 -7.08
C LEU A 216 -8.41 -6.76 -8.20
N LEU A 217 -8.99 -7.48 -9.17
CA LEU A 217 -8.28 -8.02 -10.33
C LEU A 217 -7.56 -6.93 -11.11
N LYS A 218 -8.27 -5.88 -11.50
CA LYS A 218 -7.72 -4.76 -12.25
C LYS A 218 -6.59 -4.06 -11.50
N ARG A 219 -6.76 -3.85 -10.18
CA ARG A 219 -5.69 -3.28 -9.33
C ARG A 219 -4.44 -4.14 -9.33
N LYS A 220 -4.56 -5.46 -9.12
CA LYS A 220 -3.40 -6.37 -9.10
C LYS A 220 -2.69 -6.41 -10.46
N LEU A 221 -3.44 -6.50 -11.56
CA LEU A 221 -2.85 -6.48 -12.89
C LEU A 221 -2.15 -5.14 -13.20
N GLY A 222 -2.77 -4.02 -12.82
CA GLY A 222 -2.16 -2.71 -12.99
C GLY A 222 -0.89 -2.54 -12.16
N ILE A 223 -0.87 -3.05 -10.91
CA ILE A 223 0.33 -3.06 -10.07
C ILE A 223 1.46 -3.81 -10.78
N LEU A 224 1.18 -4.99 -11.34
CA LEU A 224 2.20 -5.77 -12.05
C LEU A 224 2.78 -4.99 -13.25
N ASN A 225 1.95 -4.28 -14.02
CA ASN A 225 2.41 -3.45 -15.14
C ASN A 225 3.26 -2.26 -14.66
N VAL A 226 2.86 -1.61 -13.56
CA VAL A 226 3.64 -0.50 -12.97
C VAL A 226 4.97 -0.99 -12.42
N ILE A 227 4.98 -2.09 -11.64
CA ILE A 227 6.21 -2.67 -11.08
C ILE A 227 7.18 -3.10 -12.19
N GLU A 228 6.69 -3.63 -13.31
CA GLU A 228 7.52 -3.92 -14.48
C GLU A 228 8.17 -2.63 -15.03
N SER A 229 7.39 -1.56 -15.21
CA SER A 229 7.88 -0.28 -15.76
C SER A 229 8.89 0.43 -14.86
N MET A 230 8.76 0.27 -13.53
CA MET A 230 9.67 0.85 -12.56
C MET A 230 11.07 0.24 -12.63
N GLN A 231 11.23 -0.94 -13.27
CA GLN A 231 12.50 -1.64 -13.42
C GLN A 231 13.24 -1.78 -12.07
N LEU A 232 12.51 -2.24 -11.05
CA LEU A 232 13.06 -2.45 -9.71
C LEU A 232 14.20 -3.47 -9.73
N THR A 233 15.06 -3.41 -8.71
CA THR A 233 16.07 -4.45 -8.53
C THR A 233 15.40 -5.82 -8.36
N PRO A 234 15.98 -6.89 -8.94
CA PRO A 234 15.37 -8.22 -8.86
C PRO A 234 15.05 -8.65 -7.42
N MET A 235 15.88 -8.31 -6.43
CA MET A 235 15.67 -8.60 -5.01
C MET A 235 14.39 -7.97 -4.43
N VAL A 236 14.03 -6.78 -4.90
CA VAL A 236 12.86 -6.04 -4.42
C VAL A 236 11.59 -6.49 -5.15
N ALA A 237 11.70 -6.82 -6.45
CA ALA A 237 10.57 -7.27 -7.24
C ALA A 237 10.20 -8.75 -7.00
N TYR A 238 11.17 -9.58 -6.60
CA TYR A 238 10.99 -11.03 -6.46
C TYR A 238 9.82 -11.42 -5.54
N PRO A 239 9.69 -10.87 -4.31
CA PRO A 239 8.57 -11.22 -3.44
C PRO A 239 7.19 -10.87 -4.03
N ILE A 240 7.11 -9.79 -4.82
CA ILE A 240 5.86 -9.36 -5.47
C ILE A 240 5.48 -10.35 -6.56
N TYR A 241 6.42 -10.71 -7.44
CA TYR A 241 6.14 -11.67 -8.51
C TYR A 241 5.85 -13.07 -7.96
N LEU A 242 6.52 -13.47 -6.87
CA LEU A 242 6.25 -14.73 -6.18
C LEU A 242 4.83 -14.74 -5.60
N ALA A 243 4.45 -13.69 -4.87
CA ALA A 243 3.10 -13.55 -4.34
C ALA A 243 2.04 -13.55 -5.47
N ALA A 244 2.30 -12.82 -6.55
CA ALA A 244 1.39 -12.75 -7.71
C ALA A 244 1.23 -14.10 -8.41
N SER A 245 2.31 -14.89 -8.57
CA SER A 245 2.25 -16.23 -9.16
C SER A 245 1.40 -17.23 -8.37
N SER A 246 1.18 -16.95 -7.08
CA SER A 246 0.38 -17.76 -6.16
C SER A 246 -1.02 -17.18 -5.91
N ASP A 247 -1.47 -16.23 -6.74
CA ASP A 247 -2.78 -15.59 -6.59
C ASP A 247 -3.94 -16.53 -6.93
N SER A 248 -5.09 -16.30 -6.30
CA SER A 248 -6.34 -17.03 -6.59
C SER A 248 -6.91 -16.67 -7.96
N GLN A 249 -6.57 -15.49 -8.49
CA GLN A 249 -7.01 -15.02 -9.80
C GLN A 249 -6.03 -15.45 -10.89
N GLU A 250 -6.50 -16.31 -11.80
CA GLU A 250 -5.66 -16.95 -12.84
C GLU A 250 -4.88 -15.94 -13.71
N HIS A 251 -5.48 -14.80 -14.08
CA HIS A 251 -4.81 -13.77 -14.86
C HIS A 251 -3.62 -13.13 -14.12
N VAL A 252 -3.74 -12.97 -12.79
CA VAL A 252 -2.66 -12.44 -11.94
C VAL A 252 -1.57 -13.50 -11.80
N ALA A 253 -1.96 -14.74 -11.53
CA ALA A 253 -1.04 -15.89 -11.41
C ALA A 253 -0.17 -16.08 -12.66
N LYS A 254 -0.81 -16.13 -13.85
CA LYS A 254 -0.10 -16.25 -15.13
C LYS A 254 0.90 -15.13 -15.35
N ARG A 255 0.49 -13.88 -15.11
CA ARG A 255 1.37 -12.71 -15.29
C ARG A 255 2.52 -12.69 -14.28
N GLY A 256 2.27 -13.08 -13.04
CA GLY A 256 3.30 -13.25 -12.01
C GLY A 256 4.33 -14.30 -12.40
N GLU A 257 3.88 -15.47 -12.88
CA GLU A 257 4.76 -16.55 -13.36
C GLU A 257 5.62 -16.12 -14.55
N ASP A 258 5.03 -15.41 -15.52
CA ASP A 258 5.74 -14.86 -16.66
C ASP A 258 6.83 -13.87 -16.25
N PHE A 259 6.59 -13.05 -15.22
CA PHE A 259 7.58 -12.11 -14.69
C PHE A 259 8.64 -12.79 -13.85
N LEU A 260 8.31 -13.81 -13.05
CA LEU A 260 9.32 -14.64 -12.40
C LEU A 260 10.28 -15.21 -13.43
N LYS A 261 9.79 -15.90 -14.46
CA LYS A 261 10.63 -16.53 -15.48
C LYS A 261 11.52 -15.53 -16.23
N ARG A 262 10.96 -14.38 -16.63
CA ARG A 262 11.66 -13.41 -17.49
C ARG A 262 12.55 -12.42 -16.75
N LYS A 263 12.18 -12.04 -15.52
CA LYS A 263 12.79 -10.91 -14.80
C LYS A 263 13.57 -11.32 -13.56
N THR A 264 13.53 -12.60 -13.17
CA THR A 264 14.19 -13.06 -11.93
C THR A 264 15.26 -14.13 -12.15
N ALA A 265 15.64 -14.39 -13.41
CA ALA A 265 16.66 -15.39 -13.78
C ALA A 265 18.06 -15.19 -13.14
N GLY A 266 18.36 -14.00 -12.60
CA GLY A 266 19.62 -13.68 -11.92
C GLY A 266 19.46 -13.34 -10.43
N VAL A 267 18.34 -13.69 -9.80
CA VAL A 267 18.16 -13.45 -8.35
C VAL A 267 19.05 -14.40 -7.56
N ASN A 268 19.96 -13.82 -6.78
CA ASN A 268 20.71 -14.51 -5.74
C ASN A 268 19.76 -14.97 -4.62
N LEU A 269 19.45 -16.26 -4.58
CA LEU A 269 18.63 -16.87 -3.54
C LEU A 269 19.40 -17.09 -2.23
N ASP A 270 20.68 -16.77 -2.17
CA ASP A 270 21.49 -16.80 -0.94
C ASP A 270 21.70 -15.41 -0.34
N ASP A 271 21.00 -14.39 -0.85
CA ASP A 271 21.02 -13.05 -0.26
C ASP A 271 20.27 -13.04 1.10
N PRO A 272 20.94 -12.67 2.22
CA PRO A 272 20.33 -12.72 3.54
C PRO A 272 19.11 -11.81 3.71
N ASP A 273 19.12 -10.63 3.06
CA ASP A 273 18.01 -9.67 3.15
C ASP A 273 16.77 -10.19 2.42
N LEU A 274 16.95 -10.77 1.23
CA LEU A 274 15.87 -11.44 0.51
C LEU A 274 15.32 -12.61 1.31
N ILE A 275 16.18 -13.51 1.80
CA ILE A 275 15.77 -14.67 2.57
C ILE A 275 15.00 -14.28 3.83
N ASN A 276 15.45 -13.25 4.55
CA ASN A 276 14.74 -12.74 5.71
C ASN A 276 13.32 -12.25 5.35
N ARG A 277 13.18 -11.50 4.24
CA ARG A 277 11.86 -11.05 3.75
C ARG A 277 10.95 -12.23 3.39
N LEU A 278 11.49 -13.27 2.74
CA LEU A 278 10.73 -14.46 2.39
C LEU A 278 10.32 -15.26 3.63
N PHE A 279 11.16 -15.35 4.66
CA PHE A 279 10.78 -15.96 5.94
C PHE A 279 9.71 -15.18 6.68
N ILE A 280 9.74 -13.85 6.66
CA ILE A 280 8.68 -13.02 7.24
C ILE A 280 7.33 -13.31 6.56
N LEU A 281 7.32 -13.46 5.23
CA LEU A 281 6.12 -13.89 4.50
C LEU A 281 5.67 -15.31 4.91
N PHE A 282 6.61 -16.25 5.04
CA PHE A 282 6.29 -17.64 5.34
C PHE A 282 5.78 -17.85 6.77
N ASN A 283 6.50 -17.31 7.76
CA ASN A 283 6.25 -17.52 9.18
C ASN A 283 5.24 -16.51 9.75
N GLY A 284 5.07 -15.33 9.14
CA GLY A 284 4.35 -14.22 9.73
C GLY A 284 5.06 -13.66 10.97
N THR A 285 4.32 -12.95 11.82
CA THR A 285 4.86 -12.41 13.08
C THR A 285 4.93 -13.51 14.14
N THR A 286 6.14 -13.97 14.47
CA THR A 286 6.38 -15.06 15.43
C THR A 286 6.59 -14.59 16.88
N SER A 287 6.90 -13.31 17.12
CA SER A 287 7.02 -12.75 18.47
C SER A 287 5.65 -12.31 19.02
N VAL A 288 4.99 -13.22 19.74
CA VAL A 288 3.60 -13.09 20.21
C VAL A 288 3.47 -12.15 21.43
N GLU A 289 4.55 -11.78 22.10
CA GLU A 289 4.47 -11.14 23.44
C GLU A 289 4.56 -9.61 23.43
N SER A 290 5.02 -8.96 22.35
CA SER A 290 5.23 -7.50 22.33
C SER A 290 4.36 -6.71 21.36
N LEU A 291 3.76 -7.34 20.34
CA LEU A 291 2.94 -6.65 19.33
C LEU A 291 1.44 -6.81 19.58
N PRO A 292 0.65 -5.71 19.47
CA PRO A 292 -0.80 -5.80 19.48
C PRO A 292 -1.30 -6.72 18.36
N THR A 293 -2.42 -7.40 18.60
CA THR A 293 -3.00 -8.39 17.68
C THR A 293 -3.18 -7.85 16.26
N ASP A 294 -3.52 -6.58 16.14
CA ASP A 294 -3.85 -5.95 14.85
C ASP A 294 -2.63 -5.77 13.93
N PHE A 295 -1.42 -5.80 14.50
CA PHE A 295 -0.17 -5.68 13.78
C PHE A 295 0.52 -7.03 13.53
N ARG A 296 -0.06 -8.13 14.01
CA ARG A 296 0.51 -9.46 13.79
C ARG A 296 0.17 -9.93 12.38
N VAL A 297 1.20 -10.16 11.59
CA VAL A 297 1.09 -10.69 10.24
C VAL A 297 0.81 -12.18 10.33
N THR A 298 -0.28 -12.62 9.70
CA THR A 298 -0.57 -14.04 9.57
C THR A 298 0.33 -14.69 8.51
N PRO A 299 0.68 -15.98 8.64
CA PRO A 299 1.38 -16.69 7.57
C PRO A 299 0.64 -16.61 6.23
N VAL A 300 1.39 -16.60 5.13
CA VAL A 300 0.81 -16.63 3.77
C VAL A 300 0.01 -17.91 3.48
N ASN A 301 -0.82 -17.85 2.43
CA ASN A 301 -1.66 -18.98 2.02
C ASN A 301 -0.82 -20.21 1.60
N ASN A 302 -1.47 -21.38 1.55
CA ASN A 302 -0.78 -22.64 1.25
C ASN A 302 -0.07 -22.61 -0.12
N THR A 303 -0.68 -22.06 -1.17
CA THR A 303 -0.07 -21.98 -2.50
C THR A 303 1.26 -21.22 -2.48
N LEU A 304 1.31 -20.08 -1.80
CA LEU A 304 2.52 -19.28 -1.67
C LEU A 304 3.54 -19.96 -0.74
N ARG A 305 3.11 -20.66 0.31
CA ARG A 305 3.99 -21.48 1.16
C ARG A 305 4.72 -22.54 0.35
N LEU A 306 4.04 -23.22 -0.58
CA LEU A 306 4.65 -24.23 -1.46
C LEU A 306 5.76 -23.63 -2.35
N GLN A 307 5.48 -22.47 -2.94
CA GLN A 307 6.44 -21.75 -3.77
C GLN A 307 7.65 -21.30 -2.95
N LEU A 308 7.42 -20.69 -1.78
CA LEU A 308 8.49 -20.29 -0.86
C LEU A 308 9.34 -21.47 -0.42
N MET A 309 8.73 -22.63 -0.14
CA MET A 309 9.46 -23.85 0.20
C MET A 309 10.40 -24.30 -0.92
N THR A 310 9.95 -24.22 -2.17
CA THR A 310 10.78 -24.55 -3.33
C THR A 310 12.00 -23.63 -3.43
N VAL A 311 11.85 -22.36 -3.02
CA VAL A 311 12.94 -21.39 -2.95
C VAL A 311 13.91 -21.72 -1.81
N PHE A 312 13.39 -21.99 -0.61
CA PHE A 312 14.23 -22.29 0.57
C PHE A 312 15.06 -23.56 0.38
N CYS A 313 14.51 -24.61 -0.24
CA CYS A 313 15.27 -25.83 -0.53
C CYS A 313 16.44 -25.61 -1.51
N ARG A 314 16.50 -24.46 -2.21
CA ARG A 314 17.56 -24.10 -3.14
C ARG A 314 18.56 -23.09 -2.56
N SER A 315 18.39 -22.68 -1.29
CA SER A 315 19.16 -21.63 -0.65
C SER A 315 19.90 -22.16 0.58
N VAL A 316 21.22 -22.06 0.55
CA VAL A 316 22.09 -22.35 1.70
C VAL A 316 21.91 -21.29 2.78
N ALA A 317 21.71 -20.02 2.39
CA ALA A 317 21.43 -18.96 3.36
C ALA A 317 20.12 -19.22 4.12
N ALA A 318 19.08 -19.74 3.44
CA ALA A 318 17.81 -20.10 4.08
C ALA A 318 17.97 -21.25 5.07
N ALA A 319 18.73 -22.29 4.72
CA ALA A 319 18.98 -23.41 5.62
C ALA A 319 19.72 -22.99 6.90
N ASN A 320 20.59 -21.98 6.81
CA ASN A 320 21.37 -21.46 7.94
C ASN A 320 20.69 -20.30 8.69
N ALA A 321 19.49 -19.87 8.28
CA ALA A 321 18.79 -18.74 8.89
C ALA A 321 18.07 -19.13 10.20
N PHE A 322 18.82 -19.29 11.28
CA PHE A 322 18.27 -19.54 12.62
C PHE A 322 17.78 -18.23 13.28
N PRO A 323 16.61 -18.19 13.95
CA PRO A 323 15.65 -19.30 14.22
C PRO A 323 14.57 -19.48 13.15
N SER A 324 14.54 -18.67 12.09
CA SER A 324 13.47 -18.63 11.08
C SER A 324 13.29 -19.96 10.33
N ALA A 325 14.37 -20.65 10.00
CA ALA A 325 14.35 -21.97 9.37
C ALA A 325 13.73 -23.03 10.28
N LEU A 326 14.06 -23.00 11.57
CA LEU A 326 13.49 -23.91 12.56
C LEU A 326 11.98 -23.69 12.71
N GLN A 327 11.54 -22.44 12.79
CA GLN A 327 10.11 -22.08 12.83
C GLN A 327 9.37 -22.53 11.57
N CYS A 328 10.01 -22.41 10.40
CA CYS A 328 9.47 -22.90 9.14
C CYS A 328 9.23 -24.42 9.20
N ILE A 329 10.23 -25.19 9.66
CA ILE A 329 10.13 -26.65 9.81
C ILE A 329 9.00 -27.04 10.78
N PHE A 330 8.95 -26.43 11.97
CA PHE A 330 7.87 -26.68 12.93
C PHE A 330 6.50 -26.35 12.33
N SER A 331 6.38 -25.26 11.59
CA SER A 331 5.14 -24.87 10.92
C SER A 331 4.73 -25.81 9.79
N CYS A 332 5.67 -26.52 9.15
CA CYS A 332 5.37 -27.55 8.16
C CYS A 332 4.91 -28.87 8.81
N ILE A 333 5.55 -29.27 9.92
CA ILE A 333 5.27 -30.54 10.60
C ILE A 333 3.98 -30.47 11.43
N TYR A 334 3.83 -29.40 12.21
CA TYR A 334 2.76 -29.25 13.22
C TYR A 334 1.68 -28.26 12.81
N GLY A 335 1.88 -27.52 11.71
CA GLY A 335 0.89 -26.57 11.22
C GLY A 335 -0.37 -27.24 10.68
N THR A 336 -1.46 -26.48 10.64
CA THR A 336 -2.78 -26.92 10.14
C THR A 336 -2.78 -27.32 8.66
N ALA A 337 -1.75 -26.95 7.91
CA ALA A 337 -1.50 -27.44 6.56
C ALA A 337 -0.50 -28.61 6.63
N HIS A 338 -0.99 -29.85 6.66
CA HIS A 338 -0.15 -31.04 6.54
C HIS A 338 0.64 -30.97 5.23
N PHE A 339 1.92 -30.63 5.31
CA PHE A 339 2.80 -30.55 4.15
C PHE A 339 4.10 -31.31 4.43
N PHE A 340 4.48 -32.19 3.50
CA PHE A 340 5.71 -32.98 3.54
C PHE A 340 6.65 -32.56 2.40
N PRO A 341 7.35 -31.42 2.48
CA PRO A 341 8.51 -31.18 1.64
C PRO A 341 9.74 -31.88 2.25
N VAL A 342 10.58 -32.45 1.40
CA VAL A 342 11.94 -32.88 1.76
C VAL A 342 12.75 -31.60 2.04
N PHE A 343 13.06 -31.33 3.31
CA PHE A 343 13.86 -30.18 3.70
C PHE A 343 15.34 -30.57 3.60
N CYS A 344 16.14 -29.69 3.02
CA CYS A 344 17.59 -29.87 2.95
C CYS A 344 18.22 -29.13 4.12
N LEU A 345 18.62 -29.87 5.16
CA LEU A 345 19.36 -29.30 6.29
C LEU A 345 20.85 -29.35 5.96
N THR A 346 21.50 -28.19 5.94
CA THR A 346 22.97 -28.13 5.90
C THR A 346 23.48 -28.17 7.33
N VAL A 347 24.06 -29.30 7.73
CA VAL A 347 24.76 -29.44 9.03
C VAL A 347 26.23 -29.64 8.71
N ASN A 348 27.11 -28.79 9.25
CA ASN A 348 28.57 -28.87 9.08
C ASN A 348 29.05 -29.01 7.62
N ASN A 349 28.67 -28.08 6.72
CA ASN A 349 29.05 -28.09 5.29
C ASN A 349 28.62 -29.34 4.50
N SER A 350 27.77 -30.20 5.09
CA SER A 350 27.21 -31.37 4.41
C SER A 350 25.72 -31.13 4.14
N VAL A 351 25.33 -31.23 2.87
CA VAL A 351 23.95 -31.08 2.40
C VAL A 351 23.22 -32.40 2.70
N VAL A 352 22.36 -32.43 3.71
CA VAL A 352 21.57 -33.63 4.05
C VAL A 352 20.16 -33.48 3.49
N TYR A 353 19.82 -34.32 2.51
CA TYR A 353 18.45 -34.45 2.00
C TYR A 353 17.65 -35.35 2.95
N CYS A 354 16.75 -34.76 3.73
CA CYS A 354 15.94 -35.52 4.68
C CYS A 354 14.47 -35.58 4.27
N SER A 355 13.96 -36.79 4.03
CA SER A 355 12.52 -37.05 4.17
C SER A 355 12.12 -36.90 5.65
N LEU A 356 10.82 -36.71 5.97
CA LEU A 356 10.36 -36.28 7.30
C LEU A 356 10.86 -37.14 8.49
N SER A 357 11.09 -38.44 8.30
CA SER A 357 11.69 -39.32 9.32
C SER A 357 13.14 -38.96 9.66
N CYS A 358 13.84 -38.33 8.73
CA CYS A 358 15.26 -38.08 8.75
C CYS A 358 15.55 -36.67 9.32
N CYS A 359 14.67 -35.68 9.07
CA CYS A 359 14.75 -34.35 9.69
C CYS A 359 14.61 -34.41 11.21
N LEU A 360 13.75 -35.31 11.74
CA LEU A 360 13.58 -35.48 13.18
C LEU A 360 14.87 -35.99 13.85
N ILE A 361 15.60 -36.89 13.19
CA ILE A 361 16.87 -37.46 13.68
C ILE A 361 17.96 -36.38 13.68
N VAL A 362 18.12 -35.65 12.58
CA VAL A 362 19.13 -34.57 12.47
C VAL A 362 18.84 -33.41 13.44
N LEU A 363 17.58 -33.05 13.66
CA LEU A 363 17.22 -32.04 14.67
C LEU A 363 17.51 -32.51 16.09
N ILE A 364 17.24 -33.80 16.40
CA ILE A 364 17.54 -34.37 17.71
C ILE A 364 19.06 -34.35 17.94
N ASP A 365 19.86 -34.72 16.95
CA ASP A 365 21.32 -34.75 17.09
C ASP A 365 21.93 -33.34 17.23
N VAL A 366 21.43 -32.35 16.48
CA VAL A 366 21.94 -30.97 16.53
C VAL A 366 21.45 -30.19 17.76
N VAL A 367 20.22 -30.41 18.22
CA VAL A 367 19.64 -29.67 19.36
C VAL A 367 20.02 -30.31 20.71
N PHE A 368 20.15 -31.64 20.78
CA PHE A 368 20.49 -32.33 22.03
C PHE A 368 21.98 -32.68 22.18
N GLY A 369 22.83 -32.36 21.21
CA GLY A 369 24.28 -32.54 21.34
C GLY A 369 24.68 -33.99 21.60
N ASN A 370 23.98 -34.95 20.98
CA ASN A 370 24.42 -36.34 21.03
C ASN A 370 25.50 -36.53 19.96
N GLU A 371 26.76 -36.42 20.37
CA GLU A 371 27.82 -37.23 19.78
C GLU A 371 27.46 -38.69 20.00
N SER A 372 26.77 -39.30 19.04
CA SER A 372 26.57 -40.74 19.03
C SER A 372 26.91 -41.26 17.65
N THR A 373 28.22 -41.43 17.47
CA THR A 373 28.90 -42.50 16.71
C THR A 373 28.13 -43.10 15.53
N VAL A 374 28.63 -42.81 14.32
CA VAL A 374 28.75 -43.84 13.27
C VAL A 374 30.19 -44.31 13.24
#